data_AF-A0A2A5M699-F1
#
_entry.id   AF-A0A2A5M699-F1
#
_cell.length_a   1.000
_cell.length_b   1.000
_cell.length_c   1.000
_cell.angle_alpha   90.00
_cell.angle_beta   90.00
_cell.angle_gamma   90.00
#
_symmetry.space_group_name_H-M   'P 1'
#
loop_
_entity.id
_entity.type
_entity.pdbx_description
1 polymer ?
#
loop_
_entity_poly.entity_id
_entity_poly.type
_entity_poly.pdbx_seq_one_letter_code
_entity_poly.pdbx_strand_id
1 'polypeptide(L)'
;RKVGIYNYITQFLEIKQEDFDDHLIEDKFSKKLAQIDLKESQDFMNDLIKMSQSYAYHYKNEFSVSKDYVNIRGEDNLFSYTKIKNMVLRLCGNESLKDVLGVILGANIVNIDLSISYDEQDVSMIERIVQSIGAKVLFLKENKENFIKSIKEYERVRYLAKPDVNDEIYKEAAKLAKIIIREKPLLNGRFELLNYFNEKALSISFHRYGNLGIRAIS
;
A
#
# COMPACT_ATOMS: atom_id res chain seq x y z
N ARG A 1 6.58 -11.82 2.38
CA ARG A 1 6.35 -12.13 0.94
C ARG A 1 6.68 -13.61 0.71
N LYS A 2 6.02 -14.28 -0.24
CA LYS A 2 6.16 -15.73 -0.51
C LYS A 2 7.53 -16.03 -1.13
N VAL A 3 8.15 -17.13 -0.72
CA VAL A 3 9.38 -17.65 -1.35
C VAL A 3 9.03 -18.16 -2.76
N GLY A 4 9.98 -18.06 -3.69
CA GLY A 4 9.81 -18.58 -5.06
C GLY A 4 9.04 -17.67 -6.02
N ILE A 5 8.78 -16.41 -5.64
CA ILE A 5 8.19 -15.39 -6.51
C ILE A 5 9.07 -14.13 -6.57
N TYR A 6 8.90 -13.32 -7.61
CA TYR A 6 9.73 -12.14 -7.89
C TYR A 6 9.84 -11.15 -6.73
N ASN A 7 8.79 -11.01 -5.92
CA ASN A 7 8.80 -10.04 -4.83
C ASN A 7 9.60 -10.53 -3.61
N TYR A 8 10.03 -11.79 -3.53
CA TYR A 8 10.74 -12.28 -2.34
C TYR A 8 12.05 -11.54 -2.09
N ILE A 9 12.82 -11.30 -3.17
CA ILE A 9 14.14 -10.64 -3.10
C ILE A 9 14.06 -9.22 -2.54
N THR A 10 12.95 -8.53 -2.81
CA THR A 10 12.73 -7.15 -2.38
C THR A 10 12.63 -6.98 -0.86
N GLN A 11 12.59 -8.07 -0.07
CA GLN A 11 12.66 -7.99 1.40
C GLN A 11 14.09 -7.83 1.92
N PHE A 12 15.09 -8.09 1.08
CA PHE A 12 16.51 -8.03 1.42
C PHE A 12 17.21 -6.82 0.77
N LEU A 13 16.43 -5.89 0.23
CA LEU A 13 16.92 -4.71 -0.48
C LEU A 13 16.44 -3.44 0.22
N GLU A 14 17.28 -2.41 0.18
CA GLU A 14 16.88 -1.03 0.47
C GLU A 14 16.52 -0.36 -0.86
N ILE A 15 15.23 -0.37 -1.21
CA ILE A 15 14.76 0.20 -2.48
C ILE A 15 14.67 1.72 -2.33
N LYS A 16 15.37 2.43 -3.22
CA LYS A 16 15.29 3.87 -3.39
C LYS A 16 14.86 4.19 -4.82
N GLN A 17 14.29 5.36 -4.99
CA GLN A 17 13.85 5.83 -6.30
C GLN A 17 14.18 7.30 -6.45
N GLU A 18 14.90 7.61 -7.53
CA GLU A 18 15.28 8.99 -7.87
C GLU A 18 14.24 9.61 -8.81
N ASP A 19 13.69 8.84 -9.75
CA ASP A 19 12.74 9.30 -10.77
C ASP A 19 11.56 8.35 -10.97
N PHE A 20 10.47 8.85 -11.56
CA PHE A 20 9.31 8.06 -11.98
C PHE A 20 9.62 7.17 -13.17
N ASP A 21 8.98 5.99 -13.25
CA ASP A 21 8.97 5.19 -14.47
C ASP A 21 7.89 5.69 -15.45
N ASP A 22 7.91 5.15 -16.68
CA ASP A 22 6.94 5.51 -17.73
C ASP A 22 5.55 4.90 -17.50
N HIS A 23 5.38 4.13 -16.43
CA HIS A 23 4.16 3.39 -16.11
C HIS A 23 3.17 4.24 -15.34
N LEU A 24 2.56 5.21 -16.03
CA LEU A 24 1.63 6.18 -15.46
C LEU A 24 0.26 6.04 -16.13
N ILE A 25 -0.82 6.04 -15.35
CA ILE A 25 -2.18 6.16 -15.87
C ILE A 25 -2.96 7.18 -15.07
N GLU A 26 -3.68 8.05 -15.76
CA GLU A 26 -4.53 9.05 -15.11
C GLU A 26 -5.66 8.39 -14.31
N ASP A 27 -5.88 8.89 -13.09
CA ASP A 27 -6.91 8.41 -12.19
C ASP A 27 -7.73 9.58 -11.59
N LYS A 28 -8.77 9.25 -10.81
CA LYS A 28 -9.65 10.27 -10.23
C LYS A 28 -8.93 11.20 -9.25
N PHE A 29 -7.93 10.70 -8.52
CA PHE A 29 -7.15 11.47 -7.57
C PHE A 29 -6.13 12.35 -8.30
N SER A 30 -5.41 11.82 -9.29
CA SER A 30 -4.49 12.64 -10.10
C SER A 30 -5.19 13.82 -10.77
N LYS A 31 -6.40 13.62 -11.31
CA LYS A 31 -7.22 14.69 -11.90
C LYS A 31 -7.57 15.79 -10.91
N LYS A 32 -8.01 15.40 -9.71
CA LYS A 32 -8.39 16.34 -8.67
C LYS A 32 -7.18 17.07 -8.11
N LEU A 33 -6.06 16.38 -7.89
CA LEU A 33 -4.80 16.98 -7.46
C LEU A 33 -4.34 18.09 -8.42
N ALA A 34 -4.48 17.90 -9.73
CA ALA A 34 -4.13 18.90 -10.73
C ALA A 34 -4.99 20.18 -10.68
N GLN A 35 -6.14 20.13 -9.98
CA GLN A 35 -7.06 21.27 -9.82
C GLN A 35 -6.89 21.97 -8.47
N ILE A 36 -6.12 21.41 -7.53
CA ILE A 36 -5.92 22.01 -6.23
C ILE A 36 -4.84 23.07 -6.33
N ASP A 37 -5.18 24.29 -5.93
CA ASP A 37 -4.21 25.35 -5.68
C ASP A 37 -3.65 25.19 -4.25
N LEU A 38 -2.44 24.63 -4.16
CA LEU A 38 -1.65 24.55 -2.94
C LEU A 38 -0.53 25.57 -3.02
N LYS A 39 -0.21 26.23 -1.90
CA LYS A 39 0.97 27.11 -1.75
C LYS A 39 2.30 26.32 -1.71
N GLU A 40 2.34 25.19 -2.40
CA GLU A 40 3.51 24.31 -2.52
C GLU A 40 4.17 24.53 -3.88
N SER A 41 5.38 23.99 -4.06
CA SER A 41 6.05 24.10 -5.36
C SER A 41 5.29 23.34 -6.45
N GLN A 42 5.42 23.80 -7.69
CA GLN A 42 4.86 23.09 -8.85
C GLN A 42 5.41 21.66 -8.96
N ASP A 43 6.69 21.47 -8.60
CA ASP A 43 7.34 20.15 -8.60
C ASP A 43 6.72 19.21 -7.56
N PHE A 44 6.41 19.71 -6.36
CA PHE A 44 5.72 18.93 -5.33
C PHE A 44 4.35 18.42 -5.83
N MET A 45 3.59 19.30 -6.49
CA MET A 45 2.28 18.94 -7.04
C MET A 45 2.40 17.93 -8.18
N ASN A 46 3.34 18.15 -9.09
CA ASN A 46 3.61 17.23 -10.19
C ASN A 46 4.03 15.84 -9.68
N ASP A 47 4.84 15.78 -8.63
CA ASP A 47 5.24 14.53 -8.00
C ASP A 47 4.05 13.77 -7.42
N LEU A 48 3.16 14.43 -6.67
CA LEU A 48 1.97 13.78 -6.12
C LEU A 48 1.03 13.25 -7.20
N ILE A 49 0.86 14.02 -8.28
CA ILE A 49 0.06 13.61 -9.44
C ILE A 49 0.68 12.35 -10.06
N LYS A 50 1.99 12.35 -10.32
CA LYS A 50 2.70 11.18 -10.88
C LYS A 50 2.70 9.98 -9.93
N MET A 51 2.81 10.18 -8.62
CA MET A 51 2.67 9.11 -7.63
C MET A 51 1.30 8.44 -7.75
N SER A 52 0.24 9.24 -7.77
CA SER A 52 -1.13 8.75 -7.96
C SER A 52 -1.27 7.94 -9.25
N GLN A 53 -0.70 8.45 -10.36
CA GLN A 53 -0.75 7.78 -11.66
C GLN A 53 0.03 6.46 -11.69
N SER A 54 1.22 6.43 -11.08
CA SER A 54 2.04 5.21 -10.96
C SER A 54 1.32 4.16 -10.14
N TYR A 55 0.73 4.56 -9.01
CA TYR A 55 -0.02 3.66 -8.15
C TYR A 55 -1.24 3.10 -8.87
N ALA A 56 -1.99 3.94 -9.58
CA ALA A 56 -3.15 3.50 -10.36
C ALA A 56 -2.76 2.51 -11.46
N TYR A 57 -1.63 2.75 -12.16
CA TYR A 57 -1.15 1.87 -13.21
C TYR A 57 -0.79 0.50 -12.64
N HIS A 58 0.05 0.47 -11.61
CA HIS A 58 0.53 -0.79 -11.03
C HIS A 58 -0.60 -1.55 -10.33
N TYR A 59 -1.55 -0.85 -9.70
CA TYR A 59 -2.76 -1.50 -9.19
C TYR A 59 -3.50 -2.25 -10.30
N LYS A 60 -3.80 -1.57 -11.42
CA LYS A 60 -4.55 -2.14 -12.55
C LYS A 60 -3.84 -3.31 -13.23
N ASN A 61 -2.52 -3.24 -13.39
CA ASN A 61 -1.76 -4.17 -14.24
C ASN A 61 -1.04 -5.29 -13.46
N GLU A 62 -0.79 -5.10 -12.17
CA GLU A 62 -0.10 -6.09 -11.33
C GLU A 62 -1.00 -6.59 -10.20
N PHE A 63 -1.51 -5.69 -9.36
CA PHE A 63 -2.16 -6.09 -8.09
C PHE A 63 -3.62 -6.53 -8.23
N SER A 64 -4.33 -6.09 -9.27
CA SER A 64 -5.70 -6.53 -9.55
C SER A 64 -5.80 -7.71 -10.51
N VAL A 65 -4.66 -8.28 -10.94
CA VAL A 65 -4.60 -9.35 -11.94
C VAL A 65 -4.16 -10.66 -11.28
N SER A 66 -4.70 -11.78 -11.76
CA SER A 66 -4.22 -13.13 -11.43
C SER A 66 -3.36 -13.65 -12.58
N LYS A 67 -2.20 -14.22 -12.27
CA LYS A 67 -1.22 -14.71 -13.25
C LYS A 67 -0.92 -16.19 -13.04
N ASP A 68 -0.91 -16.97 -14.11
CA ASP A 68 -0.33 -18.32 -14.10
C ASP A 68 1.07 -18.27 -14.73
N TYR A 69 2.09 -18.52 -13.91
CA TYR A 69 3.49 -18.45 -14.34
C TYR A 69 3.99 -19.76 -14.94
N VAL A 70 3.32 -20.88 -14.71
CA VAL A 70 3.85 -22.22 -15.02
C VAL A 70 3.04 -22.90 -16.13
N ASN A 71 1.73 -22.66 -16.19
CA ASN A 71 0.81 -23.21 -17.19
C ASN A 71 0.91 -24.74 -17.32
N ILE A 72 0.64 -25.44 -16.22
CA ILE A 72 0.72 -26.91 -16.17
C ILE A 72 -0.54 -27.51 -16.80
N ARG A 73 -0.37 -28.45 -17.73
CA ARG A 73 -1.51 -29.17 -18.31
C ARG A 73 -2.23 -29.99 -17.24
N GLY A 74 -3.51 -29.69 -17.00
CA GLY A 74 -4.32 -30.37 -15.98
C GLY A 74 -4.36 -29.66 -14.63
N GLU A 75 -3.65 -28.54 -14.47
CA GLU A 75 -3.62 -27.76 -13.23
C GLU A 75 -3.46 -26.26 -13.49
N ASP A 76 -4.34 -25.44 -12.91
CA ASP A 76 -4.18 -23.98 -12.91
C ASP A 76 -3.34 -23.56 -11.68
N ASN A 77 -2.25 -22.81 -11.89
CA ASN A 77 -1.35 -22.33 -10.83
C ASN A 77 -1.38 -20.80 -10.72
N LEU A 78 -2.44 -20.31 -10.08
CA LEU A 78 -2.77 -18.89 -10.04
C LEU A 78 -2.08 -18.16 -8.89
N PHE A 79 -1.25 -17.18 -9.22
CA PHE A 79 -0.70 -16.19 -8.31
C PHE A 79 -1.48 -14.89 -8.40
N SER A 80 -1.89 -14.35 -7.24
CA SER A 80 -2.66 -13.12 -7.15
C SER A 80 -2.39 -12.40 -5.84
N TYR A 81 -2.96 -11.20 -5.69
CA TYR A 81 -2.83 -10.38 -4.49
C TYR A 81 -4.20 -10.20 -3.82
N THR A 82 -4.24 -10.30 -2.49
CA THR A 82 -5.42 -10.01 -1.68
C THR A 82 -5.13 -8.77 -0.86
N LYS A 83 -5.92 -7.70 -1.04
CA LYS A 83 -5.72 -6.47 -0.26
C LYS A 83 -5.88 -6.73 1.23
N ILE A 84 -5.14 -5.98 2.05
CA ILE A 84 -5.31 -6.02 3.50
C ILE A 84 -6.67 -5.44 3.91
N LYS A 85 -7.18 -5.83 5.07
CA LYS A 85 -8.46 -5.37 5.62
C LYS A 85 -8.44 -3.86 5.87
N ASN A 86 -7.44 -3.39 6.61
CA ASN A 86 -7.31 -2.00 7.04
C ASN A 86 -5.86 -1.71 7.43
N MET A 87 -5.52 -0.43 7.53
CA MET A 87 -4.23 0.01 8.06
C MET A 87 -4.35 1.35 8.79
N VAL A 88 -3.37 1.62 9.64
CA VAL A 88 -3.22 2.90 10.33
C VAL A 88 -1.86 3.51 10.02
N LEU A 89 -1.84 4.81 9.76
CA LEU A 89 -0.63 5.63 9.78
C LEU A 89 -0.57 6.37 11.11
N ARG A 90 0.44 6.07 11.94
CA ARG A 90 0.70 6.84 13.16
C ARG A 90 1.70 7.94 12.88
N LEU A 91 1.29 9.19 13.02
CA LEU A 91 2.19 10.34 12.85
C LEU A 91 3.19 10.40 14.01
N CYS A 92 4.45 10.60 13.68
CA CYS A 92 5.55 10.74 14.64
C CYS A 92 6.39 12.01 14.44
N GLY A 93 6.11 12.80 13.41
CA GLY A 93 6.83 14.04 13.09
C GLY A 93 8.01 13.83 12.14
N ASN A 94 8.30 12.60 11.73
CA ASN A 94 9.32 12.30 10.71
C ASN A 94 8.76 12.33 9.29
N GLU A 95 7.44 12.41 9.15
CA GLU A 95 6.74 12.41 7.89
C GLU A 95 6.72 13.81 7.28
N SER A 96 7.07 13.91 5.99
CA SER A 96 6.71 15.08 5.18
C SER A 96 5.25 15.01 4.75
N LEU A 97 4.70 16.13 4.29
CA LEU A 97 3.36 16.16 3.68
C LEU A 97 3.25 15.16 2.50
N LYS A 98 4.30 15.05 1.67
CA LYS A 98 4.37 14.08 0.57
C LYS A 98 4.30 12.64 1.08
N ASP A 99 4.96 12.34 2.19
CA ASP A 99 4.95 11.01 2.82
C ASP A 99 3.54 10.64 3.29
N VAL A 100 2.83 11.56 3.95
CA VAL A 100 1.45 11.31 4.40
C VAL A 100 0.50 11.14 3.20
N LEU A 101 0.60 12.02 2.20
CA LEU A 101 -0.26 11.97 1.02
C LEU A 101 0.02 10.73 0.15
N GLY A 102 1.26 10.27 0.06
CA GLY A 102 1.59 9.01 -0.62
C GLY A 102 0.88 7.81 0.00
N VAL A 103 0.87 7.71 1.34
CA VAL A 103 0.14 6.64 2.04
C VAL A 103 -1.37 6.75 1.81
N ILE A 104 -1.92 7.97 1.83
CA ILE A 104 -3.34 8.24 1.55
C ILE A 104 -3.70 7.77 0.14
N LEU A 105 -2.91 8.14 -0.87
CA LEU A 105 -3.12 7.75 -2.26
C LEU A 105 -3.07 6.23 -2.42
N GLY A 106 -2.03 5.57 -1.88
CA GLY A 106 -1.89 4.12 -1.94
C GLY A 106 -3.10 3.38 -1.37
N ALA A 107 -3.54 3.75 -0.17
CA ALA A 107 -4.70 3.12 0.47
C ALA A 107 -5.99 3.37 -0.31
N ASN A 108 -6.19 4.59 -0.83
CA ASN A 108 -7.43 4.96 -1.50
C ASN A 108 -7.54 4.43 -2.93
N ILE A 109 -6.42 4.27 -3.65
CA ILE A 109 -6.37 3.63 -4.98
C ILE A 109 -6.72 2.14 -4.84
N VAL A 110 -6.21 1.48 -3.81
CA VAL A 110 -6.47 0.06 -3.53
C VAL A 110 -7.82 -0.17 -2.82
N ASN A 111 -8.46 0.90 -2.35
CA ASN A 111 -9.71 0.87 -1.58
C ASN A 111 -9.56 0.06 -0.26
N ILE A 112 -8.59 0.47 0.56
CA ILE A 112 -8.33 -0.01 1.92
C ILE A 112 -8.74 1.07 2.92
N ASP A 113 -9.35 0.64 4.03
CA ASP A 113 -9.71 1.54 5.11
C ASP A 113 -8.43 2.04 5.81
N LEU A 114 -8.15 3.34 5.64
CA LEU A 114 -7.01 4.02 6.25
C LEU A 114 -7.45 4.88 7.43
N SER A 115 -6.80 4.69 8.57
CA SER A 115 -6.84 5.62 9.69
C SER A 115 -5.53 6.41 9.78
N ILE A 116 -5.59 7.69 10.15
CA ILE A 116 -4.42 8.49 10.54
C ILE A 116 -4.57 8.80 12.03
N SER A 117 -3.67 8.22 12.81
CA SER A 117 -3.57 8.45 14.26
C SER A 117 -2.52 9.53 14.53
N TYR A 118 -2.88 10.55 15.29
CA TYR A 118 -2.02 11.69 15.59
C TYR A 118 -2.29 12.22 16.99
N ASP A 119 -1.30 12.89 17.57
CA ASP A 119 -1.38 13.51 18.89
C ASP A 119 -1.68 15.01 18.72
N GLU A 120 -0.71 15.87 18.96
CA GLU A 120 -0.85 17.32 18.83
C GLU A 120 -0.41 17.87 17.45
N GLN A 121 -0.11 17.01 16.48
CA GLN A 121 0.25 17.47 15.13
C GLN A 121 -0.92 18.17 14.44
N ASP A 122 -0.63 19.27 13.74
CA ASP A 122 -1.61 19.94 12.88
C ASP A 122 -1.82 19.12 11.58
N VAL A 123 -3.04 18.61 11.42
CA VAL A 123 -3.45 17.81 10.25
C VAL A 123 -4.40 18.57 9.32
N SER A 124 -4.67 19.85 9.58
CA SER A 124 -5.69 20.64 8.87
C SER A 124 -5.46 20.70 7.36
N MET A 125 -4.20 20.85 6.92
CA MET A 125 -3.83 20.82 5.51
C MET A 125 -4.08 19.45 4.88
N ILE A 126 -3.75 18.36 5.59
CA ILE A 126 -3.98 16.99 5.13
C ILE A 126 -5.48 16.75 4.97
N GLU A 127 -6.29 17.13 5.96
CA GLU A 127 -7.75 17.03 5.91
C GLU A 127 -8.34 17.79 4.73
N ARG A 128 -7.87 19.03 4.49
CA ARG A 128 -8.32 19.84 3.35
C ARG A 128 -8.03 19.14 2.02
N ILE A 129 -6.82 18.62 1.84
CA ILE A 129 -6.44 17.90 0.61
C ILE A 129 -7.28 16.63 0.45
N VAL A 130 -7.43 15.84 1.52
CA VAL A 130 -8.26 14.62 1.53
C VAL A 130 -9.69 14.92 1.08
N GLN A 131 -10.30 15.99 1.60
CA GLN A 131 -11.63 16.44 1.19
C GLN A 131 -11.66 16.86 -0.28
N SER A 132 -10.70 17.68 -0.73
CA SER A 132 -10.62 18.15 -2.12
C SER A 132 -10.48 17.01 -3.12
N ILE A 133 -9.62 16.01 -2.83
CA ILE A 133 -9.46 14.84 -3.72
C ILE A 133 -10.56 13.79 -3.52
N GLY A 134 -11.40 13.93 -2.49
CA GLY A 134 -12.45 12.96 -2.13
C GLY A 134 -11.87 11.60 -1.72
N ALA A 135 -10.73 11.61 -1.05
CA ALA A 135 -10.17 10.43 -0.41
C ALA A 135 -10.93 10.13 0.89
N LYS A 136 -10.93 8.86 1.31
CA LYS A 136 -11.52 8.39 2.55
C LYS A 136 -10.39 8.10 3.54
N VAL A 137 -10.40 8.83 4.65
CA VAL A 137 -9.44 8.69 5.75
C VAL A 137 -10.19 8.93 7.05
N LEU A 138 -9.96 8.08 8.04
CA LEU A 138 -10.42 8.31 9.41
C LEU A 138 -9.32 9.00 10.22
N PHE A 139 -9.55 10.24 10.63
CA PHE A 139 -8.63 10.99 11.47
C PHE A 139 -8.91 10.71 12.96
N LEU A 140 -7.90 10.29 13.71
CA LEU A 140 -7.99 9.90 15.11
C LEU A 140 -6.98 10.71 15.94
N LYS A 141 -7.48 11.74 16.64
CA LYS A 141 -6.68 12.46 17.65
C LYS A 141 -6.58 11.61 18.91
N GLU A 142 -5.40 11.06 19.17
CA GLU A 142 -5.10 10.21 20.32
C GLU A 142 -3.62 10.26 20.71
N ASN A 143 -3.35 10.12 22.01
CA ASN A 143 -1.99 10.01 22.51
C ASN A 143 -1.38 8.63 22.20
N LYS A 144 -0.07 8.49 22.43
CA LYS A 144 0.69 7.25 22.18
C LYS A 144 0.09 6.04 22.92
N GLU A 145 -0.29 6.20 24.19
CA GLU A 145 -0.81 5.10 25.02
C GLU A 145 -2.14 4.54 24.49
N ASN A 146 -3.04 5.40 24.04
CA ASN A 146 -4.32 4.99 23.47
C ASN A 146 -4.12 4.31 22.11
N PHE A 147 -3.21 4.84 21.29
CA PHE A 147 -2.85 4.21 20.02
C PHE A 147 -2.30 2.79 20.23
N ILE A 148 -1.41 2.58 21.21
CA ILE A 148 -0.86 1.25 21.52
C ILE A 148 -1.98 0.23 21.80
N LYS A 149 -3.03 0.64 22.53
CA LYS A 149 -4.18 -0.23 22.83
C LYS A 149 -5.01 -0.58 21.59
N SER A 150 -5.02 0.28 20.56
CA SER A 150 -5.78 0.11 19.33
C SER A 150 -5.01 -0.62 18.21
N ILE A 151 -3.68 -0.80 18.31
CA ILE A 151 -2.83 -1.50 17.31
C ILE A 151 -3.43 -2.84 16.86
N LYS A 152 -4.03 -3.60 17.79
CA LYS A 152 -4.63 -4.92 17.50
C LYS A 152 -5.74 -4.88 16.44
N GLU A 153 -6.43 -3.76 16.29
CA GLU A 153 -7.56 -3.57 15.37
C GLU A 153 -7.14 -3.40 13.91
N TYR A 154 -5.87 -3.13 13.66
CA TYR A 154 -5.32 -2.89 12.33
C TYR A 154 -4.55 -4.09 11.81
N GLU A 155 -4.70 -4.42 10.53
CA GLU A 155 -3.90 -5.48 9.91
C GLU A 155 -2.43 -5.04 9.72
N ARG A 156 -2.21 -3.78 9.33
CA ARG A 156 -0.87 -3.19 9.19
C ARG A 156 -0.77 -1.81 9.84
N VAL A 157 0.42 -1.49 10.34
CA VAL A 157 0.76 -0.20 10.92
C VAL A 157 1.84 0.46 10.06
N ARG A 158 1.60 1.68 9.59
CA ARG A 158 2.63 2.56 8.98
C ARG A 158 3.12 3.49 10.08
N TYR A 159 4.42 3.47 10.37
CA TYR A 159 5.02 4.26 11.44
C TYR A 159 6.45 4.63 11.05
N LEU A 160 6.67 5.88 10.60
CA LEU A 160 7.94 6.32 9.98
C LEU A 160 9.00 6.73 11.03
N ALA A 161 8.87 6.23 12.26
CA ALA A 161 9.88 6.40 13.29
C ALA A 161 11.08 5.49 13.03
N LYS A 162 12.26 6.00 13.38
CA LYS A 162 13.47 5.19 13.41
C LYS A 162 13.25 3.98 14.33
N PRO A 163 13.58 2.74 13.89
CA PRO A 163 13.44 1.56 14.73
C PRO A 163 14.23 1.69 16.02
N ASP A 164 13.56 1.42 17.14
CA ASP A 164 14.15 1.38 18.48
C ASP A 164 13.52 0.22 19.26
N VAL A 165 14.37 -0.59 19.90
CA VAL A 165 13.95 -1.70 20.78
C VAL A 165 13.17 -1.22 21.99
N ASN A 166 13.36 0.03 22.41
CA ASN A 166 12.70 0.61 23.56
C ASN A 166 11.32 1.20 23.23
N ASP A 167 11.02 1.42 21.96
CA ASP A 167 9.76 2.02 21.55
C ASP A 167 8.59 1.06 21.78
N GLU A 168 7.65 1.50 22.60
CA GLU A 168 6.46 0.76 23.00
C GLU A 168 5.54 0.38 21.83
N ILE A 169 5.50 1.19 20.75
CA ILE A 169 4.73 0.83 19.55
C ILE A 169 5.34 -0.40 18.88
N TYR A 170 6.67 -0.44 18.75
CA TYR A 170 7.38 -1.59 18.21
C TYR A 170 7.24 -2.83 19.11
N LYS A 171 7.33 -2.66 20.44
CA LYS A 171 7.14 -3.75 21.40
C LYS A 171 5.74 -4.37 21.30
N GLU A 172 4.69 -3.54 21.28
CA GLU A 172 3.33 -4.06 21.23
C GLU A 172 3.01 -4.67 19.85
N ALA A 173 3.47 -4.05 18.75
CA ALA A 173 3.33 -4.63 17.42
C ALA A 173 4.02 -6.00 17.33
N ALA A 174 5.24 -6.14 17.86
CA ALA A 174 5.95 -7.42 17.89
C ALA A 174 5.19 -8.48 18.70
N LYS A 175 4.68 -8.13 19.89
CA LYS A 175 3.86 -9.02 20.73
C LYS A 175 2.59 -9.49 20.03
N LEU A 176 1.96 -8.63 19.23
CA LEU A 176 0.74 -8.93 18.47
C LEU A 176 1.01 -9.51 17.08
N ALA A 177 2.28 -9.76 16.72
CA ALA A 177 2.71 -10.17 15.38
C ALA A 177 2.21 -9.24 14.26
N LYS A 178 2.10 -7.93 14.54
CA LYS A 178 1.71 -6.91 13.57
C LYS A 178 2.92 -6.46 12.75
N ILE A 179 2.69 -6.21 11.47
CA ILE A 179 3.71 -5.67 10.57
C ILE A 179 3.73 -4.15 10.70
N ILE A 180 4.89 -3.61 11.09
CA ILE A 180 5.19 -2.18 10.98
C ILE A 180 5.92 -1.94 9.66
N ILE A 181 5.32 -1.09 8.83
CA ILE A 181 5.97 -0.50 7.66
C ILE A 181 6.56 0.83 8.11
N ARG A 182 7.88 0.96 8.08
CA ARG A 182 8.61 2.11 8.60
C ARG A 182 9.26 2.98 7.52
N GLU A 183 9.28 2.49 6.29
CA GLU A 183 9.91 3.19 5.18
C GLU A 183 8.95 4.25 4.62
N LYS A 184 9.50 5.34 4.08
CA LYS A 184 8.72 6.37 3.39
C LYS A 184 8.04 5.78 2.15
N PRO A 185 6.85 6.27 1.75
CA PRO A 185 6.20 5.77 0.55
C PRO A 185 7.08 6.02 -0.67
N LEU A 186 7.26 4.99 -1.48
CA LEU A 186 8.03 5.09 -2.73
C LEU A 186 7.20 5.78 -3.80
N LEU A 187 7.85 6.45 -4.76
CA LEU A 187 7.14 7.10 -5.86
C LEU A 187 6.48 6.07 -6.81
N ASN A 188 7.07 4.87 -6.91
CA ASN A 188 6.64 3.80 -7.80
C ASN A 188 5.62 2.88 -7.12
N GLY A 189 4.45 2.76 -7.75
CA GLY A 189 3.37 1.89 -7.30
C GLY A 189 3.74 0.41 -7.25
N ARG A 190 4.66 -0.06 -8.09
CA ARG A 190 5.07 -1.47 -8.15
C ARG A 190 5.63 -1.98 -6.83
N PHE A 191 6.32 -1.11 -6.10
CA PHE A 191 6.97 -1.45 -4.84
C PHE A 191 6.16 -0.95 -3.64
N GLU A 192 5.65 0.28 -3.69
CA GLU A 192 4.86 0.81 -2.59
C GLU A 192 3.61 -0.03 -2.35
N LEU A 193 2.89 -0.44 -3.41
CA LEU A 193 1.64 -1.18 -3.26
C LEU A 193 1.83 -2.59 -2.65
N LEU A 194 3.04 -3.16 -2.62
CA LEU A 194 3.30 -4.41 -1.87
C LEU A 194 2.95 -4.26 -0.38
N ASN A 195 3.02 -3.04 0.16
CA ASN A 195 2.65 -2.71 1.53
C ASN A 195 1.13 -2.71 1.78
N TYR A 196 0.31 -2.98 0.76
CA TYR A 196 -1.16 -2.93 0.81
C TYR A 196 -1.81 -4.29 0.48
N PHE A 197 -1.02 -5.30 0.10
CA PHE A 197 -1.51 -6.62 -0.27
C PHE A 197 -0.78 -7.76 0.44
N ASN A 198 -1.49 -8.87 0.64
CA ASN A 198 -0.95 -10.19 0.91
C ASN A 198 -0.90 -11.00 -0.39
N GLU A 199 0.19 -11.72 -0.61
CA GLU A 199 0.35 -12.58 -1.78
C GLU A 199 -0.39 -13.90 -1.59
N LYS A 200 -1.09 -14.35 -2.63
CA LYS A 200 -1.91 -15.56 -2.64
C LYS A 200 -1.49 -16.45 -3.80
N ALA A 201 -1.38 -17.75 -3.53
CA ALA A 201 -1.18 -18.78 -4.54
C ALA A 201 -2.32 -19.78 -4.43
N LEU A 202 -2.91 -20.16 -5.56
CA LEU A 202 -4.01 -21.11 -5.65
C LEU A 202 -3.68 -22.13 -6.75
N SER A 203 -3.56 -23.39 -6.38
CA SER A 203 -3.38 -24.50 -7.32
C SER A 203 -4.70 -25.27 -7.43
N ILE A 204 -5.17 -25.49 -8.65
CA ILE A 204 -6.44 -26.14 -8.96
C ILE A 204 -6.20 -27.26 -9.97
N SER A 205 -6.18 -28.51 -9.50
CA SER A 205 -6.19 -29.66 -10.39
C SER A 205 -7.58 -29.81 -11.04
N PHE A 206 -7.64 -29.72 -12.37
CA PHE A 206 -8.90 -29.84 -13.13
C PHE A 206 -9.01 -31.16 -13.90
N HIS A 207 -8.01 -32.03 -13.82
CA HIS A 207 -8.09 -33.37 -14.36
C HIS A 207 -8.84 -34.32 -13.41
N ARG A 208 -9.54 -35.31 -13.97
CA ARG A 208 -10.04 -36.46 -13.22
C ARG A 208 -9.35 -37.72 -13.72
N TYR A 209 -8.45 -38.29 -12.92
CA TYR A 209 -7.61 -39.43 -13.29
C TYR A 209 -6.88 -39.24 -14.64
N GLY A 210 -6.33 -38.05 -14.88
CA GLY A 210 -5.65 -37.71 -16.14
C GLY A 210 -6.56 -37.29 -17.30
N ASN A 211 -7.88 -37.44 -17.17
CA ASN A 211 -8.83 -36.92 -18.15
C ASN A 211 -9.12 -35.44 -17.89
N LEU A 212 -8.85 -34.59 -18.90
CA LEU A 212 -9.01 -33.13 -18.83
C LEU A 212 -10.44 -32.66 -19.19
N GLY A 213 -11.30 -33.57 -19.67
CA GLY A 213 -12.67 -33.26 -20.06
C GLY A 213 -12.73 -32.17 -21.13
N ILE A 214 -13.67 -31.23 -20.98
CA ILE A 214 -13.91 -30.16 -21.96
C ILE A 214 -12.70 -29.22 -22.15
N ARG A 215 -11.86 -29.09 -21.12
CA ARG A 215 -10.62 -28.30 -21.17
C ARG A 215 -9.50 -28.92 -22.01
N ALA A 216 -9.70 -30.13 -22.54
CA ALA A 216 -8.75 -30.74 -23.47
C ALA A 216 -8.89 -30.21 -24.90
N ILE A 217 -10.05 -29.59 -25.22
CA ILE A 217 -10.49 -29.27 -26.59
C ILE A 217 -10.58 -27.74 -26.81
N SER A 218 -10.53 -26.96 -25.72
CA SER A 218 -10.41 -25.50 -25.70
C SER A 218 -8.96 -25.06 -25.77
#